data_AF-A0A1I6QYI7-F1
#
_entry.id   AF-A0A1I6QYI7-F1
#
_cell.length_a   1.000
_cell.length_b   1.000
_cell.length_c   1.000
_cell.angle_alpha   90.00
_cell.angle_beta   90.00
_cell.angle_gamma   90.00
#
_symmetry.space_group_name_H-M   'P 1'
#
loop_
_entity.id
_entity.type
_entity.pdbx_description
1 polymer ?
#
loop_
_entity_poly.entity_id
_entity_poly.type
_entity_poly.pdbx_seq_one_letter_code
_entity_poly.pdbx_strand_id
1 'polypeptide(L)'
;MKKFIQSAISVIIGLVILAGALQYLGEDSLPHSASNEEDIVQLVFPVNKYPETAEHIQAAIEEGLSNTCTIDRSGADENRQESLKGIPTKSGYDRDEWPMAMCVEGGDGASIEYIDPSDNRGAGSWVGNQLEEYPDGTRVEFIFN
;
A
#
# COMPACT_ATOMS: atom_id res chain seq x y z
N MET A 1 10.53 -71.34 8.97
CA MET A 1 11.31 -70.21 8.40
C MET A 1 10.48 -69.33 7.45
N LYS A 2 9.88 -69.86 6.37
CA LYS A 2 9.06 -69.05 5.42
C LYS A 2 7.88 -68.28 6.04
N LYS A 3 7.13 -68.89 6.98
CA LYS A 3 6.01 -68.23 7.70
C LYS A 3 6.46 -67.09 8.63
N PHE A 4 7.65 -67.23 9.24
CA PHE A 4 8.23 -66.18 10.09
C PHE A 4 8.72 -64.98 9.28
N ILE A 5 9.28 -65.24 8.09
CA ILE A 5 9.74 -64.19 7.17
C ILE A 5 8.54 -63.42 6.59
N GLN A 6 7.44 -64.10 6.22
CA GLN A 6 6.21 -63.42 5.79
C GLN A 6 5.59 -62.57 6.90
N SER A 7 5.52 -63.06 8.15
CA SER A 7 5.05 -62.25 9.29
C SER A 7 5.95 -61.05 9.57
N ALA A 8 7.28 -61.19 9.48
CA ALA A 8 8.19 -60.08 9.68
C ALA A 8 8.02 -58.99 8.60
N ILE A 9 7.83 -59.38 7.34
CA ILE A 9 7.58 -58.45 6.22
C ILE A 9 6.24 -57.71 6.40
N SER A 10 5.18 -58.40 6.82
CA SER A 10 3.87 -57.76 7.07
C SER A 10 3.90 -56.78 8.23
N VAL A 11 4.67 -57.05 9.29
CA VAL A 11 4.86 -56.11 10.41
C VAL A 11 5.64 -54.87 9.97
N ILE A 12 6.68 -55.04 9.14
CA ILE A 12 7.46 -53.92 8.60
C ILE A 12 6.59 -53.04 7.69
N ILE A 13 5.79 -53.64 6.80
CA ILE A 13 4.87 -52.88 5.93
C ILE A 13 3.82 -52.14 6.77
N GLY A 14 3.26 -52.77 7.81
CA GLY A 14 2.32 -52.12 8.73
C GLY A 14 2.95 -50.94 9.48
N LEU A 15 4.20 -51.05 9.92
CA LEU A 15 4.94 -49.97 10.59
C LEU A 15 5.27 -48.81 9.64
N VAL A 16 5.58 -49.09 8.37
CA VAL A 16 5.81 -48.04 7.36
C VAL A 16 4.52 -47.30 7.02
N ILE A 17 3.38 -48.00 6.93
CA ILE A 17 2.07 -47.37 6.71
C ILE A 17 1.67 -46.53 7.94
N LEU A 18 1.92 -47.01 9.17
CA LEU A 18 1.63 -46.27 10.39
C LEU A 18 2.52 -45.03 10.54
N ALA A 19 3.82 -45.13 10.20
CA ALA A 19 4.73 -43.99 10.18
C ALA A 19 4.35 -42.97 9.10
N GLY A 20 3.97 -43.42 7.90
CA GLY A 20 3.47 -42.56 6.84
C GLY A 20 2.15 -41.87 7.20
N ALA A 21 1.23 -42.57 7.88
CA ALA A 21 -0.01 -41.99 8.39
C ALA A 21 0.25 -40.99 9.52
N LEU A 22 1.22 -41.23 10.41
CA LEU A 22 1.64 -40.26 11.44
C LEU A 22 2.30 -39.01 10.84
N GLN A 23 3.05 -39.15 9.74
CA GLN A 23 3.58 -38.01 9.00
C GLN A 23 2.46 -37.23 8.28
N TYR A 24 1.51 -37.94 7.66
CA TYR A 24 0.38 -37.33 6.96
C TYR A 24 -0.62 -36.64 7.92
N LEU A 25 -0.73 -37.11 9.17
CA LEU A 25 -1.55 -36.50 10.21
C LEU A 25 -0.84 -35.37 10.98
N GLY A 26 0.46 -35.15 10.73
CA GLY A 26 1.27 -34.15 11.41
C GLY A 26 1.40 -32.81 10.67
N GLU A 27 0.81 -32.69 9.48
CA GLU A 27 1.11 -31.60 8.53
C GLU A 27 -0.06 -30.64 8.28
N ASP A 28 -1.02 -30.56 9.21
CA ASP A 28 -2.25 -29.76 9.01
C ASP A 28 -2.51 -28.69 10.08
N SER A 29 -1.51 -28.31 10.88
CA SER A 29 -1.66 -27.16 11.80
C SER A 29 -0.34 -26.66 12.38
N LEU A 30 0.51 -26.10 11.53
CA LEU A 30 1.24 -24.92 11.96
C LEU A 30 0.45 -23.72 11.40
N PRO A 31 -0.10 -22.83 12.24
CA PRO A 31 -0.51 -21.54 11.74
C PRO A 31 0.78 -20.89 11.25
N HIS A 32 1.00 -20.92 9.95
CA HIS A 32 1.87 -19.97 9.31
C HIS A 32 1.24 -18.63 9.64
N SER A 33 1.74 -17.99 10.69
CA SER A 33 1.47 -16.59 10.97
C SER A 33 1.96 -15.86 9.73
N ALA A 34 1.04 -15.69 8.77
CA ALA A 34 1.20 -14.73 7.70
C ALA A 34 1.49 -13.42 8.43
N SER A 35 2.75 -13.00 8.39
CA SER A 35 3.07 -11.60 8.54
C SER A 35 2.12 -10.88 7.57
N ASN A 36 1.19 -10.10 8.12
CA ASN A 36 0.35 -9.20 7.36
C ASN A 36 1.29 -8.17 6.68
N GLU A 37 1.92 -8.54 5.57
CA GLU A 37 2.17 -7.54 4.54
C GLU A 37 0.78 -7.23 3.98
N GLU A 38 0.15 -6.20 4.52
CA GLU A 38 -1.03 -5.61 3.88
C GLU A 38 -0.62 -5.27 2.45
N ASP A 39 -1.30 -5.86 1.46
CA ASP A 39 -1.05 -5.61 0.04
C ASP A 39 -1.10 -4.09 -0.21
N ILE A 40 0.05 -3.50 -0.56
CA ILE A 40 0.16 -2.09 -0.94
C ILE A 40 -0.37 -1.95 -2.37
N VAL A 41 -1.37 -1.08 -2.55
CA VAL A 41 -1.90 -0.76 -3.88
C VAL A 41 -0.92 0.16 -4.59
N GLN A 42 -0.51 -0.17 -5.81
CA GLN A 42 0.35 0.69 -6.61
C GLN A 42 -0.49 1.55 -7.56
N LEU A 43 -0.26 2.86 -7.51
CA LEU A 43 -0.92 3.84 -8.36
C LEU A 43 0.12 4.51 -9.28
N VAL A 44 0.08 4.18 -10.57
CA VAL A 44 0.93 4.82 -11.58
C VAL A 44 0.40 6.21 -11.89
N PHE A 45 1.11 7.24 -11.43
CA PHE A 45 0.70 8.63 -11.67
C PHE A 45 0.92 9.03 -13.14
N PRO A 46 -0.05 9.66 -13.82
CA PRO A 46 0.03 9.95 -15.25
C PRO A 46 0.86 11.22 -15.51
N VAL A 47 2.18 11.12 -15.41
CA VAL A 47 3.13 12.24 -15.51
C VAL A 47 2.96 13.10 -16.77
N ASN A 48 2.62 12.49 -17.91
CA ASN A 48 2.43 13.21 -19.17
C ASN A 48 1.13 14.04 -19.20
N LYS A 49 0.18 13.74 -18.30
CA LYS A 49 -1.12 14.41 -18.25
C LYS A 49 -1.12 15.56 -17.25
N TYR A 50 -0.42 15.40 -16.14
CA TYR A 50 -0.30 16.38 -15.06
C TYR A 50 1.18 16.59 -14.68
N PRO A 51 2.01 17.12 -15.59
CA PRO A 51 3.45 17.19 -15.41
C PRO A 51 3.88 18.08 -14.23
N GLU A 52 3.20 19.19 -13.95
CA GLU A 52 3.58 20.07 -12.84
C GLU A 52 3.30 19.38 -11.49
N THR A 53 2.13 18.75 -11.35
CA THR A 53 1.80 17.98 -10.15
C THR A 53 2.73 16.78 -9.97
N ALA A 54 3.09 16.08 -11.06
CA ALA A 54 4.05 14.99 -10.99
C ALA A 54 5.42 15.46 -10.48
N GLU A 55 5.94 16.58 -11.01
CA GLU A 55 7.23 17.15 -10.61
C GLU A 55 7.23 17.49 -9.11
N HIS A 56 6.18 18.14 -8.60
CA HIS A 56 6.04 18.44 -7.18
C HIS A 56 6.08 17.18 -6.31
N ILE A 57 5.28 16.16 -6.67
CA ILE A 57 5.22 14.91 -5.89
C ILE A 57 6.58 14.20 -5.91
N GLN A 58 7.22 14.10 -7.07
CA GLN A 58 8.53 13.45 -7.20
C GLN A 58 9.60 14.16 -6.37
N ALA A 59 9.65 15.50 -6.44
CA ALA A 59 10.58 16.31 -5.64
C ALA A 59 10.34 16.13 -4.13
N ALA A 60 9.07 16.17 -3.69
CA ALA A 60 8.70 15.95 -2.30
C ALA A 60 9.14 14.57 -1.78
N ILE A 61 9.02 13.52 -2.60
CA ILE A 61 9.50 12.17 -2.29
C ILE A 61 11.03 12.13 -2.23
N GLU A 62 11.72 12.79 -3.16
CA GLU A 62 13.19 12.90 -3.15
C GLU A 62 13.71 13.63 -1.89
N GLU A 63 12.93 14.57 -1.36
CA GLU A 63 13.19 15.26 -0.09
C GLU A 63 12.87 14.43 1.16
N GLY A 64 12.34 13.21 0.98
CA GLY A 64 12.13 12.23 2.05
C GLY A 64 10.70 12.16 2.57
N LEU A 65 9.75 12.84 1.94
CA LEU A 65 8.32 12.68 2.25
C LEU A 65 7.82 11.33 1.73
N SER A 66 6.78 10.79 2.36
CA SER A 66 6.25 9.46 2.02
C SER A 66 5.82 9.39 0.54
N ASN A 67 6.20 8.32 -0.15
CA ASN A 67 5.63 7.98 -1.47
C ASN A 67 4.30 7.22 -1.34
N THR A 68 3.89 6.90 -0.11
CA THR A 68 2.69 6.13 0.20
C THR A 68 1.66 7.01 0.90
N CYS A 69 0.42 6.93 0.42
CA CYS A 69 -0.76 7.51 1.03
C CYS A 69 -1.55 6.42 1.76
N THR A 70 -1.65 6.50 3.08
CA THR A 70 -2.63 5.73 3.86
C THR A 70 -3.92 6.53 3.89
N ILE A 71 -4.96 6.06 3.21
CA ILE A 71 -6.17 6.86 2.99
C ILE A 71 -6.88 7.16 4.33
N ASP A 72 -7.02 8.45 4.66
CA ASP A 72 -7.86 8.95 5.75
C ASP A 72 -8.64 10.19 5.26
N ARG A 73 -9.85 9.93 4.77
CA ARG A 73 -10.71 11.00 4.26
C ARG A 73 -11.23 11.90 5.38
N SER A 74 -11.33 11.40 6.59
CA SER A 74 -11.87 12.15 7.73
C SER A 74 -10.91 13.22 8.24
N GLY A 75 -9.60 12.98 8.14
CA GLY A 75 -8.55 13.93 8.50
C GLY A 75 -8.28 15.04 7.47
N ALA A 76 -8.88 14.96 6.27
CA ALA A 76 -8.50 15.82 5.14
C ALA A 76 -8.65 17.33 5.39
N ASP A 77 -9.70 17.76 6.12
CA ASP A 77 -9.91 19.17 6.40
C ASP A 77 -8.92 19.72 7.45
N GLU A 78 -8.51 18.89 8.41
CA GLU A 78 -7.52 19.26 9.44
C GLU A 78 -6.11 19.30 8.83
N ASN A 79 -5.75 18.26 8.06
CA ASN A 79 -4.47 18.20 7.35
C ASN A 79 -4.29 19.42 6.44
N ARG A 80 -5.31 19.79 5.66
CA ARG A 80 -5.25 20.97 4.80
C ARG A 80 -5.09 22.29 5.55
N GLN A 81 -5.66 22.38 6.76
CA GLN A 81 -5.51 23.58 7.58
C GLN A 81 -4.08 23.72 8.11
N GLU A 82 -3.46 22.63 8.55
CA GLU A 82 -2.09 22.66 9.06
C GLU A 82 -1.05 22.82 7.94
N SER A 83 -1.19 22.07 6.83
CA SER A 83 -0.27 22.15 5.69
C SER A 83 -0.21 23.55 5.06
N LEU A 84 -1.37 24.22 4.95
CA LEU A 84 -1.50 25.52 4.27
C LEU A 84 -1.35 26.73 5.20
N LYS A 85 -1.02 26.50 6.47
CA LYS A 85 -0.94 27.53 7.50
C LYS A 85 0.16 28.54 7.19
N GLY A 86 -0.24 29.81 7.07
CA GLY A 86 0.68 30.90 6.77
C GLY A 86 1.15 30.97 5.31
N ILE A 87 0.69 30.05 4.45
CA ILE A 87 1.00 30.06 3.01
C ILE A 87 -0.09 30.87 2.31
N PRO A 88 0.21 32.06 1.75
CA PRO A 88 -0.81 32.88 1.12
C PRO A 88 -1.38 32.21 -0.14
N THR A 89 -2.56 32.61 -0.56
CA THR A 89 -3.02 32.25 -1.91
C THR A 89 -2.26 33.09 -2.95
N LYS A 90 -2.09 32.53 -4.15
CA LYS A 90 -1.45 33.19 -5.29
C LYS A 90 -2.42 33.22 -6.46
N SER A 91 -2.78 34.42 -6.92
CA SER A 91 -3.73 34.56 -8.05
C SER A 91 -3.23 33.79 -9.27
N GLY A 92 -4.09 32.95 -9.83
CA GLY A 92 -3.77 32.13 -11.00
C GLY A 92 -3.11 30.78 -10.69
N TYR A 93 -2.99 30.40 -9.41
CA TYR A 93 -2.41 29.13 -8.98
C TYR A 93 -3.25 28.48 -7.89
N ASP A 94 -3.23 27.15 -7.86
CA ASP A 94 -3.66 26.38 -6.69
C ASP A 94 -2.43 26.02 -5.84
N ARG A 95 -2.63 25.71 -4.55
CA ARG A 95 -1.57 25.19 -3.67
C ARG A 95 -1.72 23.69 -3.62
N ASP A 96 -0.82 22.97 -4.28
CA ASP A 96 -0.77 21.51 -4.18
C ASP A 96 -0.10 21.08 -2.89
N GLU A 97 -0.43 19.88 -2.41
CA GLU A 97 0.00 19.34 -1.11
C GLU A 97 0.55 17.93 -1.29
N TRP A 98 1.82 17.70 -0.92
CA TRP A 98 2.37 16.35 -0.81
C TRP A 98 3.11 16.12 0.52
N PRO A 99 2.73 15.11 1.34
CA PRO A 99 1.65 14.15 1.11
C PRO A 99 0.27 14.82 1.12
N MET A 100 -0.68 14.23 0.37
CA MET A 100 -2.00 14.82 0.18
C MET A 100 -2.78 14.90 1.50
N ALA A 101 -3.66 15.89 1.62
CA ALA A 101 -4.47 16.07 2.82
C ALA A 101 -5.33 14.83 3.17
N MET A 102 -5.78 14.04 2.20
CA MET A 102 -6.58 12.83 2.43
C MET A 102 -5.76 11.59 2.85
N CYS A 103 -4.48 11.77 3.17
CA CYS A 103 -3.59 10.72 3.64
C CYS A 103 -3.23 10.97 5.11
N VAL A 104 -3.02 9.90 5.89
CA VAL A 104 -2.49 10.00 7.27
C VAL A 104 -1.14 10.73 7.30
N GLU A 105 -0.35 10.59 6.24
CA GLU A 105 0.95 11.23 6.06
C GLU A 105 0.87 12.73 5.72
N GLY A 106 -0.34 13.25 5.42
CA GLY A 106 -0.55 14.66 5.11
C GLY A 106 -0.52 15.56 6.35
N GLY A 107 -0.78 16.85 6.14
CA GLY A 107 -0.84 17.82 7.23
C GLY A 107 0.47 18.57 7.47
N ASP A 108 0.85 18.72 8.73
CA ASP A 108 2.06 19.46 9.12
C ASP A 108 3.31 18.85 8.46
N GLY A 109 4.12 19.71 7.84
CA GLY A 109 5.33 19.28 7.12
C GLY A 109 5.10 18.77 5.69
N ALA A 110 3.87 18.80 5.16
CA ALA A 110 3.64 18.56 3.74
C ALA A 110 4.36 19.63 2.89
N SER A 111 4.98 19.19 1.80
CA SER A 111 5.50 20.05 0.73
C SER A 111 4.35 20.74 0.03
N ILE A 112 4.53 22.04 -0.24
CA ILE A 112 3.54 22.90 -0.89
C ILE A 112 4.15 23.59 -2.10
N GLU A 113 3.50 23.44 -3.24
CA GLU A 113 3.88 24.10 -4.49
C GLU A 113 2.70 24.81 -5.15
N TYR A 114 2.97 25.93 -5.82
CA TYR A 114 1.96 26.66 -6.58
C TYR A 114 1.88 26.12 -8.01
N ILE A 115 0.84 25.38 -8.31
CA ILE A 115 0.66 24.66 -9.59
C ILE A 115 -0.42 25.33 -10.44
N ASP A 116 -0.30 25.26 -11.77
CA ASP A 116 -1.36 25.66 -12.68
C ASP A 116 -2.70 24.99 -12.30
N PRO A 117 -3.81 25.76 -12.15
CA PRO A 117 -5.08 25.18 -11.70
C PRO A 117 -5.64 24.10 -12.62
N SER A 118 -5.34 24.10 -13.91
CA SER A 118 -5.79 23.06 -14.83
C SER A 118 -5.04 21.75 -14.60
N ASP A 119 -3.74 21.82 -14.33
CA ASP A 119 -2.89 20.67 -13.99
C ASP A 119 -3.34 20.08 -12.65
N ASN A 120 -3.32 20.89 -11.58
CA ASN A 120 -3.60 20.44 -10.22
C ASN A 120 -5.03 19.87 -10.05
N ARG A 121 -6.05 20.58 -10.54
CA ARG A 121 -7.45 20.08 -10.41
C ARG A 121 -7.68 18.84 -11.26
N GLY A 122 -7.01 18.75 -12.40
CA GLY A 122 -7.03 17.57 -13.24
C GLY A 122 -6.41 16.36 -12.53
N ALA A 123 -5.27 16.56 -11.87
CA ALA A 123 -4.60 15.57 -11.05
C ALA A 123 -5.48 15.14 -9.87
N GLY A 124 -5.95 16.10 -9.07
CA GLY A 124 -6.81 15.83 -7.91
C GLY A 124 -8.11 15.08 -8.27
N SER A 125 -8.77 15.44 -9.38
CA SER A 125 -9.94 14.68 -9.85
C SER A 125 -9.58 13.26 -10.30
N TRP A 126 -8.44 13.09 -10.99
CA TRP A 126 -8.00 11.77 -11.41
C TRP A 126 -7.66 10.89 -10.20
N VAL A 127 -6.84 11.38 -9.26
CA VAL A 127 -6.50 10.68 -8.01
C VAL A 127 -7.77 10.34 -7.24
N GLY A 128 -8.67 11.30 -7.02
CA GLY A 128 -9.93 11.06 -6.32
C GLY A 128 -10.76 9.93 -6.95
N ASN A 129 -10.85 9.89 -8.28
CA ASN A 129 -11.54 8.80 -8.99
C ASN A 129 -10.82 7.45 -8.87
N GLN A 130 -9.49 7.42 -8.87
CA GLN A 130 -8.74 6.18 -8.67
C GLN A 130 -8.90 5.67 -7.23
N LEU A 131 -8.96 6.58 -6.26
CA LEU A 131 -9.02 6.22 -4.85
C LEU A 131 -10.44 5.87 -4.36
N GLU A 132 -11.48 6.14 -5.13
CA GLU A 132 -12.89 5.92 -4.73
C GLU A 132 -13.20 4.46 -4.36
N GLU A 133 -12.57 3.49 -5.02
CA GLU A 133 -12.82 2.06 -4.77
C GLU A 133 -12.13 1.53 -3.49
N TYR A 134 -11.21 2.29 -2.92
CA TYR A 134 -10.41 1.87 -1.76
C TYR A 134 -10.96 2.46 -0.46
N PRO A 135 -11.22 1.62 0.57
CA PRO A 135 -11.66 2.10 1.87
C PRO A 135 -10.56 2.92 2.58
N ASP A 136 -10.97 3.71 3.59
CA ASP A 136 -10.01 4.33 4.50
C ASP A 136 -9.12 3.24 5.16
N GLY A 137 -7.85 3.55 5.36
CA GLY A 137 -6.81 2.63 5.84
C GLY A 137 -6.05 1.91 4.72
N THR A 138 -6.53 1.90 3.48
CA THR A 138 -5.75 1.35 2.35
C THR A 138 -4.46 2.16 2.15
N ARG A 139 -3.33 1.45 2.00
CA ARG A 139 -2.02 2.02 1.69
C ARG A 139 -1.80 2.01 0.18
N VAL A 140 -1.59 3.20 -0.39
CA VAL A 140 -1.43 3.41 -1.82
C VAL A 140 -0.06 4.02 -2.10
N GLU A 141 0.82 3.26 -2.74
CA GLU A 141 2.13 3.73 -3.20
C GLU A 141 2.01 4.42 -4.56
N PHE A 142 2.49 5.65 -4.67
CA PHE A 142 2.55 6.39 -5.92
C PHE A 142 3.85 6.06 -6.66
N ILE A 143 3.71 5.63 -7.90
CA ILE A 143 4.84 5.28 -8.79
C ILE A 143 4.81 6.10 -10.08
N PHE A 144 5.98 6.36 -10.66
CA PHE A 144 6.19 7.26 -11.78
C PHE A 144 6.96 6.52 -12.88
N ASN A 145 6.46 6.57 -14.13
CA ASN A 145 7.01 5.87 -15.30
C ASN A 145 7.24 6.82 -16.48
#